data_AF-A0A8T5TEN1-F1
#
_entry.id   AF-A0A8T5TEN1-F1
#
_cell.length_a   1.000
_cell.length_b   1.000
_cell.length_c   1.000
_cell.angle_alpha   90.00
_cell.angle_beta   90.00
_cell.angle_gamma   90.00
#
_symmetry.space_group_name_H-M   'P 1'
#
loop_
_entity.id
_entity.type
_entity.pdbx_description
1 polymer ?
#
loop_
_entity_poly.entity_id
_entity_poly.type
_entity_poly.pdbx_seq_one_letter_code
_entity_poly.pdbx_strand_id
1 'polypeptide(L)'
;MAIKILMKDQIAKLYTELASEYNFFAPVEEKGNIIFKKISNPDEIQLDYLNSKIPPKDVLFPKMETIFEYKYEGKELVITERKDLDDKILIFGVRPCDGFSFKLLEDFFGSGKEKDEIFLKKRENATIVGLGCNNPRMSCFCTSVGGHPFSKDNIDISLVDLGEKYLVEANNEKGNNLLSKLAWLSDANKKDIKEAEELSKKAEESFTTKFNFDLVTEILGENYEHPVWQEISESCIGCSSCTFLCPTCTCFDVIDEEDKYNNRGRRIRIWDTCQSCLYRLETSGHNPRPEKVQRCRNRIMHKFSYY
;
A
#
# COMPACT_ATOMS: atom_id res chain seq x y z
N MET A 1 11.99 19.41 14.18
CA MET A 1 11.98 18.38 13.11
C MET A 1 13.27 18.54 12.33
N ALA A 2 14.05 17.46 12.16
CA ALA A 2 15.27 17.51 11.38
C ALA A 2 14.92 17.53 9.89
N ILE A 3 15.39 18.56 9.17
CA ILE A 3 15.28 18.65 7.72
C ILE A 3 16.69 18.55 7.14
N LYS A 4 16.89 17.51 6.34
CA LYS A 4 18.19 17.06 5.85
C LYS A 4 18.21 17.04 4.33
N ILE A 5 19.40 16.85 3.78
CA ILE A 5 19.64 16.63 2.36
C ILE A 5 20.28 15.26 2.17
N LEU A 6 19.71 14.49 1.25
CA LEU A 6 20.26 13.25 0.72
C LEU A 6 20.65 13.49 -0.73
N MET A 7 21.92 13.41 -1.07
CA MET A 7 22.35 13.47 -2.47
C MET A 7 21.99 12.17 -3.18
N LYS A 8 21.66 12.22 -4.49
CA LYS A 8 21.28 11.02 -5.24
C LYS A 8 22.40 9.96 -5.29
N ASP A 9 23.65 10.40 -5.34
CA ASP A 9 24.84 9.53 -5.27
C ASP A 9 25.05 8.85 -3.89
N GLN A 10 24.33 9.29 -2.86
CA GLN A 10 24.40 8.74 -1.50
C GLN A 10 23.33 7.67 -1.22
N ILE A 11 22.44 7.35 -2.17
CA ILE A 11 21.42 6.32 -2.00
C ILE A 11 22.04 4.96 -1.64
N ALA A 12 23.13 4.58 -2.32
CA ALA A 12 23.83 3.32 -2.04
C ALA A 12 24.39 3.25 -0.61
N LYS A 13 24.87 4.37 -0.09
CA LYS A 13 25.32 4.49 1.30
C LYS A 13 24.15 4.32 2.27
N LEU A 14 23.04 5.02 2.04
CA LEU A 14 21.82 4.90 2.83
C LEU A 14 21.31 3.46 2.89
N TYR A 15 21.27 2.77 1.74
CA TYR A 15 20.90 1.36 1.67
C TYR A 15 21.83 0.50 2.53
N THR A 16 23.14 0.64 2.38
CA THR A 16 24.13 -0.19 3.08
C THR A 16 23.99 -0.08 4.59
N GLU A 17 23.76 1.12 5.11
CA GLU A 17 23.58 1.35 6.55
C GLU A 17 22.27 0.75 7.07
N LEU A 18 21.18 0.87 6.33
CA LEU A 18 19.85 0.45 6.78
C LEU A 18 19.54 -1.03 6.52
N ALA A 19 20.11 -1.63 5.47
CA ALA A 19 19.83 -3.02 5.08
C ALA A 19 20.32 -4.06 6.11
N SER A 20 21.19 -3.66 7.04
CA SER A 20 21.65 -4.52 8.14
C SER A 20 20.61 -4.71 9.25
N GLU A 21 19.70 -3.74 9.42
CA GLU A 21 18.69 -3.73 10.48
C GLU A 21 17.27 -3.93 9.93
N TYR A 22 17.03 -3.52 8.69
CA TYR A 22 15.71 -3.55 8.07
C TYR A 22 15.67 -4.50 6.88
N ASN A 23 14.55 -5.21 6.74
CA ASN A 23 14.11 -5.73 5.47
C ASN A 23 13.79 -4.53 4.56
N PHE A 24 14.73 -4.19 3.66
CA PHE A 24 14.65 -3.01 2.81
C PHE A 24 13.85 -3.30 1.53
N PHE A 25 12.68 -2.68 1.40
CA PHE A 25 11.84 -2.69 0.23
C PHE A 25 11.92 -1.36 -0.51
N ALA A 26 12.00 -1.40 -1.84
CA ALA A 26 12.08 -0.20 -2.67
C ALA A 26 11.33 -0.42 -4.00
N PRO A 27 10.95 0.65 -4.71
CA PRO A 27 10.50 0.54 -6.09
C PRO A 27 11.65 0.01 -6.95
N VAL A 28 11.35 -0.97 -7.79
CA VAL A 28 12.26 -1.54 -8.77
C VAL A 28 11.55 -1.62 -10.12
N GLU A 29 12.32 -1.58 -11.19
CA GLU A 29 11.79 -1.84 -12.52
C GLU A 29 11.87 -3.34 -12.85
N GLU A 30 10.72 -3.96 -13.08
CA GLU A 30 10.62 -5.33 -13.54
C GLU A 30 9.67 -5.42 -14.74
N LYS A 31 10.19 -5.89 -15.87
CA LYS A 31 9.40 -6.06 -17.11
C LYS A 31 8.64 -4.77 -17.50
N GLY A 32 9.30 -3.62 -17.38
CA GLY A 32 8.74 -2.30 -17.70
C GLY A 32 7.68 -1.78 -16.71
N ASN A 33 7.53 -2.43 -15.55
CA ASN A 33 6.61 -2.00 -14.49
C ASN A 33 7.39 -1.68 -13.23
N ILE A 34 6.92 -0.66 -12.50
CA ILE A 34 7.41 -0.37 -11.17
C ILE A 34 6.64 -1.19 -10.14
N ILE A 35 7.37 -1.97 -9.37
CA ILE A 35 6.88 -2.84 -8.30
C ILE A 35 7.72 -2.61 -7.03
N PHE A 36 7.18 -2.94 -5.86
CA PHE A 36 7.95 -2.92 -4.62
C PHE A 36 8.39 -4.34 -4.25
N LYS A 37 9.69 -4.54 -4.04
CA LYS A 37 10.26 -5.81 -3.58
C LYS A 37 11.37 -5.57 -2.58
N LYS A 38 11.70 -6.60 -1.80
CA LYS A 38 12.91 -6.63 -0.98
C LYS A 38 14.11 -6.61 -1.92
N ILE A 39 15.00 -5.65 -1.74
CA ILE A 39 16.19 -5.48 -2.59
C ILE A 39 17.44 -6.00 -1.89
N SER A 40 18.39 -6.46 -2.69
CA SER A 40 19.70 -6.97 -2.25
C SER A 40 20.87 -6.11 -2.73
N ASN A 41 20.61 -5.23 -3.70
CA ASN A 41 21.57 -4.28 -4.24
C ASN A 41 20.90 -2.90 -4.34
N PRO A 42 21.55 -1.79 -3.90
CA PRO A 42 21.01 -0.44 -4.06
C PRO A 42 20.76 -0.03 -5.51
N ASP A 43 21.47 -0.62 -6.48
CA ASP A 43 21.28 -0.33 -7.92
C ASP A 43 19.90 -0.77 -8.44
N GLU A 44 19.18 -1.61 -7.69
CA GLU A 44 17.81 -2.01 -8.02
C GLU A 44 16.79 -0.89 -7.78
N ILE A 45 17.12 0.12 -6.96
CA ILE A 45 16.22 1.19 -6.56
C ILE A 45 15.91 2.11 -7.75
N GLN A 46 14.63 2.21 -8.11
CA GLN A 46 14.13 3.10 -9.15
C GLN A 46 13.25 4.20 -8.57
N LEU A 47 13.81 5.39 -8.33
CA LEU A 47 13.07 6.55 -7.80
C LEU A 47 12.53 7.49 -8.89
N ASP A 48 13.05 7.39 -10.12
CA ASP A 48 12.51 8.13 -11.26
C ASP A 48 11.35 7.36 -11.88
N TYR A 49 10.19 7.47 -11.23
CA TYR A 49 8.96 6.86 -11.73
C TYR A 49 7.75 7.72 -11.41
N LEU A 50 6.70 7.67 -12.23
CA LEU A 50 5.49 8.45 -11.95
C LEU A 50 4.65 7.81 -10.84
N ASN A 51 4.29 6.54 -11.00
CA ASN A 51 3.55 5.77 -10.00
C ASN A 51 3.82 4.26 -10.19
N SER A 52 3.61 3.48 -9.15
CA SER A 52 3.77 2.03 -9.17
C SER A 52 2.64 1.36 -9.96
N LYS A 53 2.95 0.30 -10.72
CA LYS A 53 1.90 -0.51 -11.36
C LYS A 53 1.32 -1.51 -10.37
N ILE A 54 2.20 -2.07 -9.54
CA ILE A 54 1.84 -2.92 -8.41
C ILE A 54 2.13 -2.12 -7.13
N PRO A 55 1.10 -1.76 -6.36
CA PRO A 55 1.27 -0.94 -5.17
C PRO A 55 2.06 -1.67 -4.07
N PRO A 56 2.66 -0.94 -3.11
CA PRO A 56 3.46 -1.52 -2.03
C PRO A 56 2.64 -2.27 -0.97
N LYS A 57 1.30 -2.41 -1.13
CA LYS A 57 0.47 -3.16 -0.18
C LYS A 57 0.96 -4.59 0.03
N ASP A 58 1.54 -5.22 -1.00
CA ASP A 58 2.03 -6.61 -0.95
C ASP A 58 3.13 -6.80 0.09
N VAL A 59 3.81 -5.72 0.50
CA VAL A 59 4.84 -5.77 1.54
C VAL A 59 4.22 -6.08 2.91
N LEU A 60 3.06 -5.51 3.21
CA LEU A 60 2.36 -5.69 4.51
C LEU A 60 1.21 -6.70 4.43
N PHE A 61 0.62 -6.86 3.25
CA PHE A 61 -0.49 -7.77 2.95
C PHE A 61 -0.19 -8.54 1.65
N PRO A 62 0.70 -9.54 1.70
CA PRO A 62 1.12 -10.29 0.52
C PRO A 62 -0.01 -11.15 -0.05
N LYS A 63 0.11 -11.49 -1.33
CA LYS A 63 -0.88 -12.30 -2.08
C LYS A 63 -1.19 -13.65 -1.44
N MET A 64 -0.20 -14.22 -0.77
CA MET A 64 -0.31 -15.45 0.00
C MET A 64 0.45 -15.23 1.30
N GLU A 65 -0.21 -15.50 2.41
CA GLU A 65 0.37 -15.28 3.73
C GLU A 65 0.00 -16.41 4.68
N THR A 66 0.99 -17.07 5.26
CA THR A 66 0.78 -17.99 6.37
C THR A 66 0.22 -17.22 7.57
N ILE A 67 -0.89 -17.71 8.11
CA ILE A 67 -1.46 -17.23 9.37
C ILE A 67 -0.75 -17.95 10.52
N PHE A 68 -0.73 -19.29 10.47
CA PHE A 68 0.03 -20.14 11.38
C PHE A 68 0.35 -21.48 10.73
N GLU A 69 1.36 -22.15 11.27
CA GLU A 69 1.69 -23.54 10.95
C GLU A 69 1.22 -24.44 12.08
N TYR A 70 0.88 -25.69 11.77
CA TYR A 70 0.49 -26.67 12.78
C TYR A 70 1.08 -28.04 12.48
N LYS A 71 1.25 -28.83 13.53
CA LYS A 71 1.73 -30.21 13.47
C LYS A 71 0.96 -31.09 14.45
N TYR A 72 0.69 -32.32 14.06
CA TYR A 72 0.17 -33.32 14.97
C TYR A 72 1.30 -34.11 15.62
N GLU A 73 1.31 -34.11 16.95
CA GLU A 73 2.16 -34.97 17.77
C GLU A 73 1.27 -36.08 18.36
N GLY A 74 1.15 -37.18 17.61
CA GLY A 74 0.16 -38.21 17.90
C GLY A 74 -1.27 -37.70 17.64
N LYS A 75 -2.01 -37.39 18.72
CA LYS A 75 -3.37 -36.81 18.65
C LYS A 75 -3.42 -35.32 19.02
N GLU A 76 -2.31 -34.76 19.49
CA GLU A 76 -2.24 -33.37 19.93
C GLU A 76 -1.91 -32.46 18.75
N LEU A 77 -2.62 -31.34 18.63
CA LEU A 77 -2.37 -30.30 17.64
C LEU A 77 -1.47 -29.23 18.26
N VAL A 78 -0.26 -29.07 17.73
CA VAL A 78 0.70 -28.05 18.13
C VAL A 78 0.72 -26.95 17.07
N ILE A 79 0.44 -25.71 17.47
CA ILE A 79 0.50 -24.53 16.59
C ILE A 79 1.85 -23.84 16.78
N THR A 80 2.51 -23.52 15.66
CA THR A 80 3.76 -22.75 15.65
C THR A 80 3.45 -21.31 15.26
N GLU A 81 3.80 -20.38 16.15
CA GLU A 81 3.68 -18.94 15.90
C GLU A 81 4.73 -18.46 14.89
N ARG A 82 4.40 -17.38 14.20
CA ARG A 82 5.28 -16.75 13.22
C ARG A 82 6.39 -15.96 13.89
N LYS A 83 7.63 -16.30 13.54
CA LYS A 83 8.84 -15.63 14.04
C LYS A 83 9.21 -14.38 13.26
N ASP A 84 8.72 -14.24 12.04
CA ASP A 84 9.06 -13.13 11.14
C ASP A 84 8.23 -11.86 11.39
N LEU A 85 7.33 -11.88 12.38
CA LEU A 85 6.52 -10.71 12.72
C LEU A 85 7.29 -9.61 13.43
N ASP A 86 8.43 -9.94 14.06
CA ASP A 86 9.32 -8.98 14.74
C ASP A 86 10.33 -8.32 13.79
N ASP A 87 10.33 -8.72 12.51
CA ASP A 87 11.22 -8.15 11.51
C ASP A 87 10.91 -6.67 11.28
N LYS A 88 11.94 -5.83 11.36
CA LYS A 88 11.83 -4.41 10.98
C LYS A 88 11.75 -4.28 9.46
N ILE A 89 10.75 -3.56 8.99
CA ILE A 89 10.50 -3.34 7.56
C ILE A 89 10.78 -1.88 7.23
N LEU A 90 11.53 -1.61 6.16
CA LEU A 90 11.66 -0.27 5.59
C LEU A 90 11.07 -0.28 4.18
N ILE A 91 10.07 0.55 3.92
CA ILE A 91 9.49 0.70 2.58
C ILE A 91 9.88 2.07 2.05
N PHE A 92 10.85 2.09 1.15
CA PHE A 92 11.50 3.30 0.65
C PHE A 92 10.90 3.78 -0.66
N GLY A 93 10.71 5.09 -0.80
CA GLY A 93 10.26 5.72 -2.05
C GLY A 93 8.77 5.56 -2.34
N VAL A 94 7.91 5.45 -1.34
CA VAL A 94 6.45 5.24 -1.48
C VAL A 94 5.73 6.52 -1.90
N ARG A 95 4.80 6.49 -2.86
CA ARG A 95 3.98 7.68 -3.16
C ARG A 95 3.04 8.02 -1.99
N PRO A 96 2.79 9.30 -1.65
CA PRO A 96 1.88 9.63 -0.53
C PRO A 96 0.49 9.01 -0.63
N CYS A 97 -0.05 8.83 -1.85
CA CYS A 97 -1.33 8.14 -2.04
C CYS A 97 -1.25 6.63 -1.72
N ASP A 98 -0.13 5.97 -1.97
CA ASP A 98 0.12 4.60 -1.51
C ASP A 98 0.32 4.56 0.01
N GLY A 99 1.02 5.56 0.58
CA GLY A 99 1.16 5.71 2.03
C GLY A 99 -0.20 5.82 2.75
N PHE A 100 -1.12 6.61 2.19
CA PHE A 100 -2.47 6.72 2.71
C PHE A 100 -3.24 5.39 2.62
N SER A 101 -2.99 4.57 1.60
CA SER A 101 -3.63 3.25 1.50
C SER A 101 -3.32 2.33 2.68
N PHE A 102 -2.11 2.42 3.26
CA PHE A 102 -1.75 1.61 4.42
C PHE A 102 -2.62 1.94 5.64
N LYS A 103 -3.02 3.21 5.80
CA LYS A 103 -3.96 3.60 6.85
C LYS A 103 -5.34 2.97 6.64
N LEU A 104 -5.83 2.94 5.39
CA LEU A 104 -7.10 2.30 5.09
C LEU A 104 -7.06 0.78 5.30
N LEU A 105 -5.93 0.14 4.99
CA LEU A 105 -5.72 -1.28 5.32
C LEU A 105 -5.68 -1.50 6.84
N GLU A 106 -4.95 -0.65 7.56
CA GLU A 106 -4.86 -0.69 9.02
C GLU A 106 -6.22 -0.50 9.70
N ASP A 107 -7.05 0.40 9.20
CA ASP A 107 -8.42 0.59 9.69
C ASP A 107 -9.26 -0.67 9.46
N PHE A 108 -9.17 -1.31 8.28
CA PHE A 108 -9.88 -2.55 8.01
C PHE A 108 -9.42 -3.68 8.95
N PHE A 109 -8.12 -3.94 9.01
CA PHE A 109 -7.51 -5.02 9.80
C PHE A 109 -7.54 -4.75 11.32
N GLY A 110 -7.70 -3.49 11.73
CA GLY A 110 -7.83 -3.07 13.13
C GLY A 110 -9.26 -2.87 13.60
N SER A 111 -10.25 -3.00 12.72
CA SER A 111 -11.67 -2.85 13.04
C SER A 111 -12.30 -4.15 13.57
N GLY A 112 -13.44 -4.02 14.27
CA GLY A 112 -14.20 -5.15 14.78
C GLY A 112 -13.75 -5.65 16.16
N LYS A 113 -14.28 -6.82 16.56
CA LYS A 113 -13.95 -7.45 17.86
C LYS A 113 -12.60 -8.15 17.82
N GLU A 114 -12.34 -8.85 16.71
CA GLU A 114 -11.11 -9.59 16.48
C GLU A 114 -10.26 -8.80 15.50
N LYS A 115 -9.02 -8.48 15.90
CA LYS A 115 -8.08 -7.72 15.09
C LYS A 115 -7.11 -8.66 14.38
N ASP A 116 -6.61 -8.22 13.23
CA ASP A 116 -5.59 -8.96 12.50
C ASP A 116 -4.19 -8.63 13.01
N GLU A 117 -3.78 -9.31 14.07
CA GLU A 117 -2.49 -9.09 14.73
C GLU A 117 -1.29 -9.27 13.79
N ILE A 118 -1.41 -10.11 12.75
CA ILE A 118 -0.33 -10.32 11.78
C ILE A 118 -0.11 -9.06 10.94
N PHE A 119 -1.18 -8.51 10.35
CA PHE A 119 -1.08 -7.28 9.58
C PHE A 119 -0.65 -6.11 10.47
N LEU A 120 -1.26 -5.97 11.64
CA LEU A 120 -1.01 -4.85 12.55
C LEU A 120 0.44 -4.84 13.06
N LYS A 121 1.02 -5.99 13.43
CA LYS A 121 2.44 -6.08 13.81
C LYS A 121 3.37 -5.71 12.65
N LYS A 122 3.10 -6.18 11.43
CA LYS A 122 3.88 -5.78 10.25
C LYS A 122 3.79 -4.28 9.99
N ARG A 123 2.59 -3.70 10.11
CA ARG A 123 2.33 -2.27 9.95
C ARG A 123 3.03 -1.45 11.03
N GLU A 124 3.07 -1.94 12.26
CA GLU A 124 3.80 -1.35 13.39
C GLU A 124 5.32 -1.43 13.20
N ASN A 125 5.85 -2.55 12.70
CA ASN A 125 7.29 -2.71 12.45
C ASN A 125 7.77 -2.08 11.14
N ALA A 126 6.84 -1.59 10.31
CA ALA A 126 7.16 -0.85 9.11
C ALA A 126 7.54 0.62 9.41
N THR A 127 8.61 1.05 8.75
CA THR A 127 9.02 2.44 8.57
C THR A 127 8.81 2.80 7.09
N ILE A 128 8.00 3.82 6.82
CA ILE A 128 7.61 4.24 5.48
C ILE A 128 8.32 5.54 5.12
N VAL A 129 9.12 5.50 4.06
CA VAL A 129 9.76 6.69 3.49
C VAL A 129 9.03 7.06 2.21
N GLY A 130 8.28 8.16 2.27
CA GLY A 130 7.48 8.65 1.16
C GLY A 130 8.28 9.51 0.18
N LEU A 131 7.98 9.42 -1.11
CA LEU A 131 8.52 10.26 -2.18
C LEU A 131 7.42 11.15 -2.77
N GLY A 132 7.52 12.45 -2.51
CA GLY A 132 6.62 13.48 -3.02
C GLY A 132 6.46 13.43 -4.54
N CYS A 133 5.23 13.64 -5.01
CA CYS A 133 4.88 13.55 -6.41
C CYS A 133 4.98 14.92 -7.09
N ASN A 134 6.18 15.24 -7.59
CA ASN A 134 6.43 16.51 -8.30
C ASN A 134 5.58 16.66 -9.59
N ASN A 135 5.26 15.54 -10.24
CA ASN A 135 4.56 15.52 -11.53
C ASN A 135 3.36 14.54 -11.48
N PRO A 136 2.24 14.94 -10.86
CA PRO A 136 1.00 14.16 -10.90
C PRO A 136 0.54 13.92 -12.35
N ARG A 137 -0.12 12.78 -12.61
CA ARG A 137 -0.68 12.48 -13.94
C ARG A 137 -2.03 13.20 -14.12
N MET A 138 -2.43 13.43 -15.37
CA MET A 138 -3.70 14.10 -15.69
C MET A 138 -4.93 13.42 -15.07
N SER A 139 -4.89 12.09 -14.91
CA SER A 139 -5.98 11.30 -14.31
C SER A 139 -5.87 11.15 -12.79
N CYS A 140 -4.89 11.77 -12.13
CA CYS A 140 -4.77 11.74 -10.68
C CYS A 140 -5.81 12.66 -10.03
N PHE A 141 -6.32 12.26 -8.86
CA PHE A 141 -7.35 12.98 -8.12
C PHE A 141 -7.16 12.88 -6.59
N CYS A 142 -5.94 12.63 -6.11
CA CYS A 142 -5.70 12.42 -4.67
C CYS A 142 -6.15 13.63 -3.82
N THR A 143 -6.09 14.84 -4.37
CA THR A 143 -6.56 16.08 -3.73
C THR A 143 -8.07 16.14 -3.54
N SER A 144 -8.84 15.40 -4.34
CA SER A 144 -10.29 15.29 -4.14
C SER A 144 -10.67 14.36 -3.00
N VAL A 145 -9.83 13.38 -2.65
CA VAL A 145 -10.14 12.34 -1.65
C VAL A 145 -9.42 12.54 -0.32
N GLY A 146 -9.10 13.81 0.02
CA GLY A 146 -8.43 14.16 1.27
C GLY A 146 -6.93 13.84 1.32
N GLY A 147 -6.32 13.47 0.20
CA GLY A 147 -4.87 13.30 0.07
C GLY A 147 -4.17 14.53 -0.53
N HIS A 148 -2.84 14.47 -0.64
CA HIS A 148 -2.04 15.52 -1.27
C HIS A 148 -0.76 14.90 -1.89
N PRO A 149 -0.25 15.38 -3.05
CA PRO A 149 0.98 14.86 -3.69
C PRO A 149 2.23 14.89 -2.79
N PHE A 150 2.19 15.67 -1.71
CA PHE A 150 3.23 15.84 -0.69
C PHE A 150 2.69 15.65 0.74
N SER A 151 1.56 14.94 0.91
CA SER A 151 1.06 14.65 2.25
C SER A 151 2.13 13.92 3.07
N LYS A 152 2.27 14.36 4.32
CA LYS A 152 3.15 13.78 5.33
C LYS A 152 2.43 12.74 6.20
N ASP A 153 1.12 12.60 5.99
CA ASP A 153 0.28 11.70 6.76
C ASP A 153 0.60 10.25 6.40
N ASN A 154 0.62 9.38 7.40
CA ASN A 154 0.84 7.93 7.23
C ASN A 154 2.21 7.55 6.65
N ILE A 155 3.17 8.48 6.63
CA ILE A 155 4.57 8.23 6.28
C ILE A 155 5.50 8.77 7.37
N ASP A 156 6.58 8.06 7.65
CA ASP A 156 7.50 8.39 8.74
C ASP A 156 8.54 9.43 8.32
N ILE A 157 8.95 9.40 7.05
CA ILE A 157 9.89 10.35 6.43
C ILE A 157 9.37 10.76 5.06
N SER A 158 9.47 12.05 4.76
CA SER A 158 9.15 12.62 3.45
C SER A 158 10.41 12.92 2.65
N LEU A 159 10.41 12.54 1.38
CA LEU A 159 11.42 12.88 0.38
C LEU A 159 10.80 13.82 -0.67
N VAL A 160 11.49 14.90 -1.01
CA VAL A 160 11.15 15.75 -2.16
C VAL A 160 12.31 15.77 -3.13
N ASP A 161 12.08 15.37 -4.38
CA ASP A 161 13.12 15.42 -5.42
C ASP A 161 13.37 16.88 -5.84
N LEU A 162 14.59 17.37 -5.61
CA LEU A 162 15.08 18.70 -5.97
C LEU A 162 16.10 18.63 -7.12
N GLY A 163 16.01 17.62 -7.98
CA GLY A 163 16.95 17.40 -9.09
C GLY A 163 18.11 16.50 -8.68
N GLU A 164 19.23 17.06 -8.24
CA GLU A 164 20.44 16.26 -7.89
C GLU A 164 20.38 15.67 -6.46
N LYS A 165 19.36 16.05 -5.69
CA LYS A 165 19.24 15.74 -4.26
C LYS A 165 17.80 15.61 -3.84
N TYR A 166 17.59 15.00 -2.68
CA TYR A 166 16.30 14.95 -2.00
C TYR A 166 16.32 15.83 -0.74
N LEU A 167 15.29 16.64 -0.56
CA LEU A 167 14.93 17.14 0.77
C LEU A 167 14.38 15.98 1.58
N VAL A 168 14.87 15.79 2.81
CA VAL A 168 14.46 14.71 3.70
C VAL A 168 13.92 15.29 4.99
N GLU A 169 12.68 14.94 5.35
CA GLU A 169 12.04 15.46 6.56
C GLU A 169 11.46 14.31 7.39
N ALA A 170 11.79 14.25 8.68
CA ALA A 170 11.14 13.34 9.61
C ALA A 170 9.77 13.89 10.04
N ASN A 171 8.73 13.08 9.86
CA ASN A 171 7.34 13.47 10.17
C ASN A 171 6.89 13.01 11.56
N ASN A 172 7.57 12.04 12.16
CA ASN A 172 7.23 11.48 13.46
C ASN A 172 8.47 10.91 14.19
N GLU A 173 8.26 10.28 15.34
CA GLU A 173 9.34 9.71 16.16
C GLU A 173 10.14 8.62 15.44
N LYS A 174 9.49 7.70 14.72
CA LYS A 174 10.18 6.68 13.90
C LYS A 174 11.08 7.33 12.86
N GLY A 175 10.60 8.37 12.17
CA GLY A 175 11.38 9.14 11.22
C GLY A 175 12.60 9.81 11.86
N ASN A 176 12.42 10.45 13.02
CA ASN A 176 13.54 11.08 13.75
C ASN A 176 14.58 10.04 14.21
N ASN A 177 14.13 8.87 14.68
CA ASN A 177 14.99 7.77 15.10
C ASN A 177 15.79 7.16 13.93
N LEU A 178 15.22 7.13 12.72
CA LEU A 178 15.97 6.69 11.54
C LEU A 178 16.98 7.77 11.10
N LEU A 179 16.57 9.04 11.03
CA LEU A 179 17.47 10.12 10.60
C LEU A 179 18.64 10.36 11.57
N SER A 180 18.48 10.09 12.86
CA SER A 180 19.58 10.20 13.84
C SER A 180 20.71 9.19 13.57
N LYS A 181 20.40 8.02 12.98
CA LYS A 181 21.39 7.03 12.53
C LYS A 181 22.15 7.49 11.28
N LEU A 182 21.53 8.38 10.49
CA LEU A 182 22.08 8.91 9.25
C LEU A 182 22.74 10.29 9.47
N ALA A 183 23.59 10.41 10.49
CA ALA A 183 24.19 11.68 10.90
C ALA A 183 25.08 12.36 9.83
N TRP A 184 25.47 11.62 8.79
CA TRP A 184 26.22 12.13 7.64
C TRP A 184 25.36 12.92 6.64
N LEU A 185 24.03 12.91 6.77
CA LEU A 185 23.16 13.77 5.98
C LEU A 185 23.39 15.24 6.37
N SER A 186 23.59 16.08 5.37
CA SER A 186 23.75 17.53 5.58
C SER A 186 22.43 18.19 5.93
N ASP A 187 22.49 19.33 6.63
CA ASP A 187 21.30 20.12 6.93
C ASP A 187 20.77 20.81 5.67
N ALA A 188 19.44 20.82 5.52
CA ALA A 188 18.80 21.57 4.46
C ALA A 188 18.90 23.08 4.73
N ASN A 189 19.13 23.87 3.68
CA ASN A 189 19.12 25.32 3.78
C ASN A 189 17.72 25.89 3.45
N LYS A 190 17.52 27.20 3.67
CA LYS A 190 16.23 27.86 3.42
C LYS A 190 15.80 27.82 1.95
N LYS A 191 16.74 27.78 1.00
CA LYS A 191 16.44 27.69 -0.44
C LYS A 191 15.85 26.33 -0.78
N ASP A 192 16.42 25.26 -0.22
CA ASP A 192 15.96 23.89 -0.45
C ASP A 192 14.53 23.67 0.05
N ILE A 193 14.22 24.21 1.23
CA ILE A 193 12.86 24.16 1.82
C ILE A 193 11.88 24.94 0.93
N LYS A 194 12.25 26.16 0.52
CA LYS A 194 11.40 26.98 -0.35
C LYS A 194 11.13 26.32 -1.70
N GLU A 195 12.15 25.69 -2.29
CA GLU A 195 12.01 24.96 -3.56
C GLU A 195 11.04 23.77 -3.42
N ALA A 196 11.13 23.01 -2.32
CA ALA A 196 10.18 21.93 -2.03
C ALA A 196 8.74 22.45 -1.85
N GLU A 197 8.54 23.59 -1.18
CA GLU A 197 7.23 24.23 -1.04
C GLU A 197 6.65 24.69 -2.40
N GLU A 198 7.50 25.25 -3.27
CA GLU A 198 7.11 25.67 -4.62
C GLU A 198 6.72 24.46 -5.49
N LEU A 199 7.47 23.36 -5.43
CA LEU A 199 7.14 22.11 -6.10
C LEU A 199 5.81 21.53 -5.60
N SER A 200 5.58 21.56 -4.29
CA SER A 200 4.34 21.12 -3.67
C SER A 200 3.13 21.87 -4.22
N LYS A 201 3.18 23.21 -4.23
CA LYS A 201 2.10 24.06 -4.77
C LYS A 201 1.87 23.81 -6.26
N LYS A 202 2.94 23.76 -7.05
CA LYS A 202 2.86 23.50 -8.49
C LYS A 202 2.22 22.13 -8.79
N ALA A 203 2.57 21.11 -8.02
CA ALA A 203 1.98 19.78 -8.18
C ALA A 203 0.48 19.81 -7.85
N GLU A 204 0.07 20.46 -6.77
CA GLU A 204 -1.35 20.63 -6.41
C GLU A 204 -2.16 21.38 -7.49
N GLU A 205 -1.60 22.46 -8.03
CA GLU A 205 -2.21 23.27 -9.09
C GLU A 205 -2.34 22.50 -10.41
N SER A 206 -1.50 21.48 -10.64
CA SER A 206 -1.53 20.66 -11.87
C SER A 206 -2.72 19.69 -11.97
N PHE A 207 -3.46 19.47 -10.88
CA PHE A 207 -4.62 18.58 -10.88
C PHE A 207 -5.77 19.18 -11.69
N THR A 208 -6.14 18.51 -12.78
CA THR A 208 -7.30 18.89 -13.61
C THR A 208 -8.53 18.05 -13.29
N THR A 209 -8.35 16.81 -12.85
CA THR A 209 -9.45 15.94 -12.42
C THR A 209 -9.82 16.27 -10.98
N LYS A 210 -10.98 16.92 -10.78
CA LYS A 210 -11.49 17.29 -9.44
C LYS A 210 -12.96 16.91 -9.31
N PHE A 211 -13.34 16.40 -8.14
CA PHE A 211 -14.73 16.18 -7.75
C PHE A 211 -14.90 16.49 -6.27
N ASN A 212 -16.15 16.72 -5.85
CA ASN A 212 -16.48 16.90 -4.44
C ASN A 212 -16.71 15.53 -3.79
N PHE A 213 -15.81 15.13 -2.90
CA PHE A 213 -15.89 13.84 -2.21
C PHE A 213 -17.09 13.73 -1.27
N ASP A 214 -17.52 14.85 -0.66
CA ASP A 214 -18.65 14.86 0.28
C ASP A 214 -19.98 14.46 -0.39
N LEU A 215 -20.10 14.67 -1.71
CA LEU A 215 -21.28 14.32 -2.49
C LEU A 215 -21.25 12.87 -3.02
N VAL A 216 -20.12 12.17 -2.93
CA VAL A 216 -19.96 10.87 -3.60
C VAL A 216 -20.93 9.84 -3.03
N THR A 217 -21.06 9.75 -1.71
CA THR A 217 -21.97 8.80 -1.06
C THR A 217 -23.42 9.00 -1.48
N GLU A 218 -23.87 10.26 -1.51
CA GLU A 218 -25.22 10.64 -1.94
C GLU A 218 -25.45 10.29 -3.41
N ILE A 219 -24.56 10.75 -4.30
CA ILE A 219 -24.64 10.47 -5.74
C ILE A 219 -24.69 8.97 -6.02
N LEU A 220 -23.83 8.19 -5.37
CA LEU A 220 -23.79 6.74 -5.53
C LEU A 220 -25.07 6.06 -4.99
N GLY A 221 -25.63 6.56 -3.90
CA GLY A 221 -26.87 6.06 -3.30
C GLY A 221 -28.09 6.31 -4.21
N GLU A 222 -28.26 7.55 -4.69
CA GLU A 222 -29.36 7.93 -5.57
C GLU A 222 -29.29 7.21 -6.93
N ASN A 223 -28.08 6.94 -7.41
CA ASN A 223 -27.82 6.34 -8.72
C ASN A 223 -27.48 4.84 -8.63
N TYR A 224 -27.95 4.15 -7.59
CA TYR A 224 -27.62 2.74 -7.36
C TYR A 224 -28.03 1.83 -8.54
N GLU A 225 -29.19 2.05 -9.15
CA GLU A 225 -29.68 1.31 -10.32
C GLU A 225 -29.51 2.08 -11.65
N HIS A 226 -28.66 3.11 -11.68
CA HIS A 226 -28.47 3.92 -12.87
C HIS A 226 -27.84 3.11 -14.03
N PRO A 227 -28.28 3.27 -15.30
CA PRO A 227 -27.79 2.51 -16.45
C PRO A 227 -26.26 2.57 -16.69
N VAL A 228 -25.59 3.59 -16.17
CA VAL A 228 -24.12 3.73 -16.26
C VAL A 228 -23.36 2.50 -15.73
N TRP A 229 -23.93 1.78 -14.75
CA TRP A 229 -23.30 0.56 -14.24
C TRP A 229 -23.21 -0.53 -15.29
N GLN A 230 -24.20 -0.60 -16.20
CA GLN A 230 -24.18 -1.52 -17.34
C GLN A 230 -23.01 -1.16 -18.26
N GLU A 231 -22.92 0.10 -18.68
CA GLU A 231 -21.86 0.62 -19.55
C GLU A 231 -20.46 0.35 -18.98
N ILE A 232 -20.24 0.66 -17.70
CA ILE A 232 -18.96 0.39 -17.02
C ILE A 232 -18.63 -1.12 -17.05
N SER A 233 -19.63 -1.97 -16.81
CA SER A 233 -19.43 -3.42 -16.75
C SER A 233 -19.17 -4.08 -18.11
N GLU A 234 -19.58 -3.45 -19.22
CA GLU A 234 -19.36 -4.00 -20.57
C GLU A 234 -17.88 -4.17 -20.88
N SER A 235 -17.04 -3.21 -20.48
CA SER A 235 -15.58 -3.28 -20.61
C SER A 235 -14.91 -4.32 -19.71
N CYS A 236 -15.59 -4.78 -18.67
CA CYS A 236 -15.03 -5.69 -17.68
C CYS A 236 -15.05 -7.13 -18.19
N ILE A 237 -13.88 -7.76 -18.28
CA ILE A 237 -13.73 -9.17 -18.67
C ILE A 237 -13.67 -10.14 -17.47
N GLY A 238 -13.87 -9.65 -16.24
CA GLY A 238 -13.88 -10.49 -15.03
C GLY A 238 -12.50 -10.99 -14.57
N CYS A 239 -11.40 -10.43 -15.07
CA CYS A 239 -10.04 -10.88 -14.75
C CYS A 239 -9.53 -10.52 -13.34
N SER A 240 -10.25 -9.68 -12.60
CA SER A 240 -9.89 -9.23 -11.24
C SER A 240 -8.59 -8.43 -11.10
N SER A 241 -7.90 -8.07 -12.19
CA SER A 241 -6.69 -7.25 -12.12
C SER A 241 -6.91 -5.91 -11.38
N CYS A 242 -8.10 -5.31 -11.50
CA CYS A 242 -8.42 -4.04 -10.86
C CYS A 242 -8.57 -4.11 -9.33
N THR A 243 -8.76 -5.30 -8.73
CA THR A 243 -8.77 -5.48 -7.27
C THR A 243 -7.37 -5.84 -6.78
N PHE A 244 -6.65 -6.69 -7.50
CA PHE A 244 -5.27 -7.04 -7.17
C PHE A 244 -4.32 -5.85 -7.25
N LEU A 245 -4.48 -4.97 -8.25
CA LEU A 245 -3.68 -3.75 -8.39
C LEU A 245 -4.23 -2.55 -7.62
N CYS A 246 -5.30 -2.73 -6.83
CA CYS A 246 -5.83 -1.64 -6.01
C CYS A 246 -5.17 -1.64 -4.63
N PRO A 247 -4.52 -0.53 -4.22
CA PRO A 247 -3.84 -0.45 -2.93
C PRO A 247 -4.79 -0.54 -1.73
N THR A 248 -6.08 -0.24 -1.92
CA THR A 248 -7.12 -0.21 -0.88
C THR A 248 -8.07 -1.42 -0.91
N CYS A 249 -7.75 -2.47 -1.66
CA CYS A 249 -8.54 -3.71 -1.68
C CYS A 249 -8.03 -4.70 -0.62
N THR A 250 -8.96 -5.26 0.16
CA THR A 250 -8.70 -6.10 1.34
C THR A 250 -9.32 -7.49 1.27
N CYS A 251 -9.98 -7.86 0.16
CA CYS A 251 -10.61 -9.18 0.02
C CYS A 251 -9.56 -10.31 0.09
N PHE A 252 -9.80 -11.31 0.92
CA PHE A 252 -9.01 -12.55 1.00
C PHE A 252 -9.90 -13.75 1.32
N ASP A 253 -9.39 -14.92 0.98
CA ASP A 253 -9.91 -16.22 1.40
C ASP A 253 -8.87 -16.91 2.29
N VAL A 254 -9.31 -17.91 3.06
CA VAL A 254 -8.47 -18.69 3.97
C VAL A 254 -8.56 -20.16 3.60
N ILE A 255 -7.42 -20.75 3.28
CA ILE A 255 -7.31 -22.16 2.93
C ILE A 255 -6.29 -22.85 3.83
N ASP A 256 -6.47 -24.16 4.02
CA ASP A 256 -5.53 -25.00 4.73
C ASP A 256 -4.73 -25.84 3.72
N GLU A 257 -3.40 -25.76 3.77
CA GLU A 257 -2.51 -26.64 3.02
C GLU A 257 -2.00 -27.75 3.94
N GLU A 258 -2.31 -29.01 3.59
CA GLU A 258 -1.98 -30.18 4.40
C GLU A 258 -0.82 -31.00 3.80
N ASP A 259 0.18 -31.29 4.62
CA ASP A 259 1.22 -32.28 4.36
C ASP A 259 0.92 -33.53 5.20
N LYS A 260 0.10 -34.42 4.62
CA LYS A 260 -0.37 -35.66 5.26
C LYS A 260 0.75 -36.64 5.59
N TYR A 261 1.87 -36.61 4.85
CA TYR A 261 2.98 -37.52 5.11
C TYR A 261 3.73 -37.16 6.38
N ASN A 262 3.84 -35.86 6.69
CA ASN A 262 4.54 -35.36 7.86
C ASN A 262 3.60 -34.94 9.00
N ASN A 263 2.30 -35.23 8.88
CA ASN A 263 1.25 -34.85 9.84
C ASN A 263 1.33 -33.36 10.23
N ARG A 264 1.51 -32.48 9.25
CA ARG A 264 1.61 -31.04 9.46
C ARG A 264 0.82 -30.28 8.40
N GLY A 265 0.60 -29.01 8.62
CA GLY A 265 -0.01 -28.14 7.63
C GLY A 265 0.18 -26.69 7.99
N ARG A 266 -0.38 -25.82 7.16
CA ARG A 266 -0.41 -24.39 7.40
C ARG A 266 -1.75 -23.82 6.97
N ARG A 267 -2.24 -22.88 7.77
CA ARG A 267 -3.37 -22.05 7.37
C ARG A 267 -2.80 -20.83 6.66
N ILE A 268 -3.25 -20.60 5.44
CA ILE A 268 -2.80 -19.47 4.63
C ILE A 268 -4.02 -18.60 4.27
N ARG A 269 -3.83 -17.28 4.29
CA ARG A 269 -4.73 -16.38 3.58
C ARG A 269 -4.19 -16.11 2.18
N ILE A 270 -5.08 -16.06 1.22
CA ILE A 270 -4.78 -15.72 -0.17
C ILE A 270 -5.67 -14.57 -0.59
N TRP A 271 -5.14 -13.64 -1.38
CA TRP A 271 -5.98 -12.59 -1.92
C TRP A 271 -7.14 -13.16 -2.72
N ASP A 272 -8.31 -12.57 -2.49
CA ASP A 272 -9.52 -12.86 -3.22
C ASP A 272 -10.10 -11.55 -3.75
N THR A 273 -11.27 -11.60 -4.39
CA THR A 273 -11.80 -10.50 -5.17
C THR A 273 -13.32 -10.51 -5.13
N CYS A 274 -13.90 -9.41 -4.67
CA CYS A 274 -15.35 -9.20 -4.74
C CYS A 274 -15.90 -9.11 -6.18
N GLN A 275 -15.03 -9.14 -7.19
CA GLN A 275 -15.39 -9.27 -8.61
C GLN A 275 -15.63 -10.72 -9.06
N SER A 276 -15.19 -11.71 -8.28
CA SER A 276 -15.44 -13.13 -8.56
C SER A 276 -16.91 -13.45 -8.34
N CYS A 277 -17.50 -14.28 -9.21
CA CYS A 277 -18.85 -14.80 -8.99
C CYS A 277 -18.92 -15.74 -7.78
N LEU A 278 -17.80 -16.34 -7.37
CA LEU A 278 -17.75 -17.25 -6.22
C LEU A 278 -17.68 -16.51 -4.88
N TYR A 279 -17.24 -15.25 -4.86
CA TYR A 279 -16.97 -14.49 -3.63
C TYR A 279 -18.19 -14.33 -2.69
N ARG A 280 -19.40 -14.30 -3.26
CA ARG A 280 -20.68 -14.21 -2.52
C ARG A 280 -21.60 -15.38 -2.79
N LEU A 281 -21.09 -16.46 -3.37
CA LEU A 281 -21.89 -17.67 -3.55
C LEU A 281 -22.08 -18.32 -2.17
N GLU A 282 -23.33 -18.35 -1.73
CA GLU A 282 -23.69 -18.97 -0.46
C GLU A 282 -23.77 -20.49 -0.61
N THR A 283 -23.61 -21.22 0.50
CA THR A 283 -23.74 -22.69 0.53
C THR A 283 -25.12 -23.16 0.06
N SER A 284 -26.16 -22.32 0.14
CA SER A 284 -27.50 -22.56 -0.38
C SER A 284 -27.56 -22.62 -1.91
N GLY A 285 -26.51 -22.18 -2.61
CA GLY A 285 -26.49 -21.94 -4.05
C GLY A 285 -27.03 -20.57 -4.45
N HIS A 286 -27.58 -19.79 -3.51
CA HIS A 286 -27.95 -18.40 -3.77
C HIS A 286 -26.70 -17.54 -3.94
N ASN A 287 -26.74 -16.62 -4.90
CA ASN A 287 -25.73 -15.60 -5.08
C ASN A 287 -26.45 -14.25 -5.08
N PRO A 288 -26.17 -13.34 -4.13
CA PRO A 288 -26.75 -12.01 -4.13
C PRO A 288 -26.24 -11.11 -5.28
N ARG A 289 -25.14 -11.49 -5.94
CA ARG A 289 -24.50 -10.71 -7.02
C ARG A 289 -24.06 -11.60 -8.20
N PRO A 290 -25.01 -12.33 -8.84
CA PRO A 290 -24.69 -13.27 -9.90
C PRO A 290 -24.16 -12.56 -11.14
N GLU A 291 -24.56 -11.32 -11.37
CA GLU A 291 -24.21 -10.57 -12.59
C GLU A 291 -23.01 -9.65 -12.39
N LYS A 292 -22.33 -9.39 -13.52
CA LYS A 292 -21.11 -8.58 -13.56
C LYS A 292 -21.37 -7.14 -13.11
N VAL A 293 -22.49 -6.55 -13.52
CA VAL A 293 -22.92 -5.18 -13.17
C VAL A 293 -22.92 -4.98 -11.66
N GLN A 294 -23.57 -5.89 -10.93
CA GLN A 294 -23.71 -5.83 -9.48
C GLN A 294 -22.35 -5.92 -8.78
N ARG A 295 -21.44 -6.76 -9.30
CA ARG A 295 -20.08 -6.87 -8.76
C ARG A 295 -19.26 -5.61 -9.05
N CYS A 296 -19.29 -5.08 -10.28
CA CYS A 296 -18.62 -3.84 -10.64
C CYS A 296 -19.10 -2.67 -9.76
N ARG A 297 -20.42 -2.51 -9.62
CA ARG A 297 -21.04 -1.54 -8.72
C ARG A 297 -20.56 -1.72 -7.28
N ASN A 298 -20.62 -2.93 -6.73
CA ASN A 298 -20.18 -3.21 -5.37
C ASN A 298 -18.75 -2.77 -5.08
N ARG A 299 -17.82 -2.93 -6.04
CA ARG A 299 -16.42 -2.48 -5.85
C ARG A 299 -16.32 -0.97 -5.64
N ILE A 300 -17.13 -0.18 -6.33
CA ILE A 300 -17.17 1.27 -6.18
C ILE A 300 -17.91 1.64 -4.89
N MET A 301 -19.10 1.10 -4.66
CA MET A 301 -19.90 1.35 -3.45
C MET A 301 -19.12 1.02 -2.17
N HIS A 302 -18.42 -0.11 -2.13
CA HIS A 302 -17.62 -0.50 -0.97
C HIS A 302 -16.49 0.48 -0.65
N LYS A 303 -15.97 1.22 -1.64
CA LYS A 303 -14.85 2.16 -1.43
C LYS A 303 -15.29 3.56 -1.06
N PHE A 304 -16.51 3.92 -1.42
CA PHE A 304 -16.95 5.31 -1.42
C PHE A 304 -18.30 5.54 -0.74
N SER A 305 -18.95 4.49 -0.25
CA SER A 305 -20.29 4.59 0.34
C SER A 305 -20.49 3.69 1.56
N TYR A 306 -19.91 2.48 1.57
CA TYR A 306 -20.09 1.52 2.69
C TYR A 306 -19.00 1.57 3.74
N TYR A 307 -17.83 2.09 3.38
CA TYR A 307 -16.61 2.12 4.19
C TYR A 307 -16.26 3.56 4.51
#